data_AF-A0A0C6G2P5-F1
#
_entry.id   AF-A0A0C6G2P5-F1
#
_cell.length_a   1.000
_cell.length_b   1.000
_cell.length_c   1.000
_cell.angle_alpha   90.00
_cell.angle_beta   90.00
_cell.angle_gamma   90.00
#
_symmetry.space_group_name_H-M   'P 1'
#
loop_
_entity.id
_entity.type
_entity.pdbx_description
1 polymer ?
#
loop_
_entity_poly.entity_id
_entity_poly.type
_entity_poly.pdbx_seq_one_letter_code
_entity_poly.pdbx_strand_id
1 'polypeptide(L)'
;MATTPEDVRARRASAARAAREAAVRADRESRAALDELMQRPASERFAALEDGAPQLLPEHRLELLRSVRLPTGKTSPAARPVAGHASAWAVWRGRLPFQAGRLTRDALLAVCVLSALVVAWRRTPQALVEIQGDRDAPARWVMPDGGSVGDRLVAGRAYALMRQANGMAELRAWQPGVGYAAAQVPVGWLRTRVSPR
;
A
#
# COMPACT_ATOMS: atom_id res chain seq x y z
N MET A 1 16.97 -64.08 30.45
CA MET A 1 18.22 -64.11 29.65
C MET A 1 18.73 -62.69 29.53
N ALA A 2 19.90 -62.40 30.11
CA ALA A 2 20.51 -61.07 30.03
C ALA A 2 21.12 -60.88 28.64
N THR A 3 20.76 -59.82 27.93
CA THR A 3 21.40 -59.45 26.65
C THR A 3 22.86 -59.11 26.92
N THR A 4 23.77 -59.83 26.27
CA THR A 4 25.20 -59.56 26.43
C THR A 4 25.54 -58.22 25.75
N PRO A 5 26.59 -57.51 26.19
CA PRO A 5 27.04 -56.28 25.53
C PRO A 5 27.40 -56.49 24.05
N GLU A 6 27.73 -57.72 23.63
CA GLU A 6 27.95 -58.08 22.23
C GLU A 6 26.65 -58.10 21.42
N ASP A 7 25.55 -58.61 21.99
CA ASP A 7 24.23 -58.59 21.34
C ASP A 7 23.74 -57.17 21.05
N VAL A 8 24.01 -56.23 21.96
CA VAL A 8 23.64 -54.81 21.79
C VAL A 8 24.48 -54.17 20.68
N ARG A 9 25.77 -54.48 20.60
CA ARG A 9 26.65 -53.98 19.52
C ARG A 9 26.25 -54.55 18.17
N ALA A 10 25.93 -55.84 18.10
CA ALA A 10 25.46 -56.50 16.88
C ALA A 10 24.13 -55.89 16.39
N ARG A 11 23.17 -55.64 17.30
CA ARG A 11 21.90 -54.97 16.97
C ARG A 11 22.09 -53.52 16.51
N ARG A 12 23.01 -52.77 17.12
CA ARG A 12 23.33 -51.40 16.65
C ARG A 12 23.99 -51.41 15.27
N ALA A 13 24.89 -52.36 15.01
CA ALA A 13 25.53 -52.50 13.72
C ALA A 13 24.53 -52.89 12.61
N SER A 14 23.59 -53.80 12.89
CA SER A 14 22.54 -54.17 11.93
C SER A 14 21.57 -53.02 11.68
N ALA A 15 21.15 -52.29 12.72
CA ALA A 15 20.33 -51.09 12.58
C ALA A 15 21.02 -50.00 11.77
N ALA A 16 22.33 -49.79 11.97
CA ALA A 16 23.10 -48.82 11.20
C ALA A 16 23.23 -49.22 9.72
N ARG A 17 23.38 -50.51 9.41
CA ARG A 17 23.38 -51.01 8.03
C ARG A 17 22.02 -50.83 7.36
N ALA A 18 20.93 -51.20 8.05
CA ALA A 18 19.57 -51.02 7.56
C ALA A 18 19.24 -49.54 7.30
N ALA A 19 19.69 -48.64 8.20
CA ALA A 19 19.52 -47.19 8.02
C ALA A 19 20.27 -46.66 6.79
N ARG A 20 21.51 -47.14 6.54
CA ARG A 20 22.28 -46.77 5.34
C ARG A 20 21.61 -47.25 4.06
N GLU A 21 21.12 -48.49 4.05
CA GLU A 21 20.39 -49.06 2.91
C GLU A 21 19.07 -48.33 2.65
N ALA A 22 18.37 -47.89 3.69
CA ALA A 22 17.18 -47.05 3.56
C ALA A 22 17.52 -45.66 2.99
N ALA A 23 18.60 -45.03 3.46
CA ALA A 23 19.06 -43.74 2.94
C ALA A 23 19.45 -43.81 1.45
N VAL A 24 20.16 -44.86 1.04
CA VAL A 24 20.53 -45.08 -0.37
C VAL A 24 19.29 -45.29 -1.25
N ARG A 25 18.26 -45.98 -0.74
CA ARG A 25 16.99 -46.15 -1.46
C ARG A 25 16.25 -44.83 -1.62
N ALA A 26 16.12 -44.05 -0.54
CA ALA A 26 15.49 -42.74 -0.58
C ALA A 26 16.18 -41.77 -1.54
N ASP A 27 17.53 -41.81 -1.61
CA ASP A 27 18.28 -40.99 -2.57
C ASP A 27 17.99 -41.38 -4.03
N ARG A 28 17.96 -42.69 -4.34
CA ARG A 28 17.62 -43.17 -5.69
C ARG A 28 16.19 -42.82 -6.09
N GLU A 29 15.23 -42.99 -5.19
CA GLU A 29 13.82 -42.66 -5.42
C GLU A 29 13.66 -41.15 -5.64
N SER A 30 14.29 -40.33 -4.79
CA SER A 30 14.26 -38.88 -4.95
C SER A 30 14.90 -38.43 -6.26
N ARG A 31 15.98 -39.08 -6.70
CA ARG A 31 16.66 -38.74 -7.95
C ARG A 31 15.82 -39.13 -9.17
N ALA A 32 15.19 -40.30 -9.15
CA ALA A 32 14.27 -40.72 -10.21
C ALA A 32 13.06 -39.77 -10.33
N ALA A 33 12.49 -39.33 -9.20
CA ALA A 33 11.42 -38.35 -9.19
C ALA A 33 11.87 -36.98 -9.75
N LEU A 34 13.10 -36.54 -9.44
CA LEU A 34 13.68 -35.32 -10.02
C LEU A 34 13.83 -35.44 -11.55
N ASP A 35 14.37 -36.56 -12.04
CA ASP A 35 14.58 -36.79 -13.47
C ASP A 35 13.25 -36.80 -14.24
N GLU A 36 12.19 -37.37 -13.67
CA GLU A 36 10.85 -37.33 -14.25
C GLU A 36 10.30 -35.90 -14.33
N LEU A 37 10.43 -35.13 -13.24
CA LEU A 37 10.01 -33.73 -13.21
C LEU A 37 10.82 -32.86 -14.19
N MET A 38 12.11 -33.16 -14.40
CA MET A 38 12.96 -32.45 -15.37
C MET A 38 12.50 -32.59 -16.82
N GLN A 39 11.82 -33.68 -17.16
CA GLN A 39 11.28 -33.91 -18.50
C GLN A 39 9.96 -33.17 -18.76
N ARG A 40 9.30 -32.68 -17.70
CA ARG A 40 8.01 -31.99 -17.77
C ARG A 40 8.16 -30.49 -18.08
N PRO A 41 7.11 -29.83 -18.61
CA PRO A 41 7.13 -28.40 -18.88
C PRO A 41 7.32 -27.57 -17.59
N ALA A 42 7.81 -26.33 -17.73
CA ALA A 42 8.14 -25.46 -16.61
C ALA A 42 6.96 -25.18 -15.65
N SER A 43 5.73 -25.14 -16.14
CA SER A 43 4.52 -24.95 -15.33
C SER A 43 4.28 -26.11 -14.36
N GLU A 44 4.46 -27.35 -14.81
CA GLU A 44 4.28 -28.55 -13.98
C GLU A 44 5.40 -28.69 -12.96
N ARG A 45 6.63 -28.31 -13.33
CA ARG A 45 7.77 -28.24 -12.40
C ARG A 45 7.55 -27.22 -11.28
N PHE A 46 6.91 -26.10 -11.59
CA PHE A 46 6.57 -25.07 -10.61
C PHE A 46 5.43 -25.51 -9.69
N ALA A 47 4.37 -26.11 -10.23
CA ALA A 47 3.28 -26.67 -9.42
C ALA A 47 3.80 -27.73 -8.44
N ALA A 48 4.70 -28.62 -8.90
CA ALA A 48 5.32 -29.63 -8.03
C ALA A 48 6.14 -29.02 -6.87
N LEU A 49 6.73 -27.83 -7.06
CA LEU A 49 7.43 -27.09 -6.00
C LEU A 49 6.46 -26.43 -5.02
N GLU A 50 5.33 -25.89 -5.50
CA GLU A 50 4.27 -25.31 -4.65
C GLU A 50 3.60 -26.36 -3.76
N ASP A 51 3.37 -27.55 -4.30
CA ASP A 51 2.87 -28.72 -3.55
C ASP A 51 3.92 -29.32 -2.60
N GLY A 52 5.09 -28.69 -2.50
CA GLY A 52 6.16 -29.03 -1.56
C GLY A 52 7.01 -30.23 -1.97
N ALA A 53 6.83 -30.78 -3.18
CA ALA A 53 7.54 -31.95 -3.72
C ALA A 53 7.90 -32.98 -2.63
N PRO A 54 6.90 -33.65 -2.01
CA PRO A 54 7.07 -34.41 -0.77
C PRO A 54 8.01 -35.62 -0.93
N GLN A 55 8.24 -36.07 -2.16
CA GLN A 55 9.10 -37.20 -2.49
C GLN A 55 10.57 -36.80 -2.74
N LEU A 56 10.87 -35.49 -2.79
CA LEU A 56 12.23 -34.99 -3.03
C LEU A 56 12.97 -34.69 -1.73
N LEU A 57 14.20 -35.17 -1.65
CA LEU A 57 15.16 -34.71 -0.63
C LEU A 57 15.47 -33.21 -0.81
N PRO A 58 15.90 -32.52 0.25
CA PRO A 58 16.19 -31.08 0.19
C PRO A 58 17.19 -30.68 -0.89
N GLU A 59 18.20 -31.50 -1.15
CA GLU A 59 19.23 -31.26 -2.16
C GLU A 59 18.64 -31.27 -3.58
N HIS A 60 17.86 -32.31 -3.89
CA HIS A 60 17.20 -32.49 -5.18
C HIS A 60 16.11 -31.43 -5.44
N ARG A 61 15.50 -30.89 -4.37
CA ARG A 61 14.57 -29.74 -4.46
C ARG A 61 15.26 -28.44 -4.88
N LEU A 62 16.50 -28.20 -4.41
CA LEU A 62 17.28 -27.03 -4.82
C LEU A 62 17.66 -27.11 -6.30
N GLU A 63 17.92 -28.31 -6.80
CA GLU A 63 18.20 -28.56 -8.22
C GLU A 63 16.97 -28.27 -9.10
N LEU A 64 15.79 -28.73 -8.69
CA LEU A 64 14.51 -28.39 -9.33
C LEU A 64 14.29 -26.86 -9.34
N LEU A 65 14.52 -26.16 -8.23
CA LEU A 65 14.41 -24.69 -8.17
C LEU A 65 15.38 -23.97 -9.14
N ARG A 66 16.61 -24.46 -9.29
CA ARG A 66 17.57 -23.89 -10.25
C ARG A 66 17.11 -24.07 -11.69
N SER A 67 16.53 -25.22 -12.02
CA SER A 67 16.02 -25.51 -13.37
C SER A 67 14.81 -24.65 -13.76
N VAL A 68 14.02 -24.18 -12.81
CA VAL A 68 12.91 -23.24 -13.08
C VAL A 68 13.44 -21.82 -13.27
N ARG A 69 14.49 -21.43 -12.53
CA ARG A 69 15.15 -20.11 -12.70
C ARG A 69 15.92 -19.98 -14.00
N LEU A 70 16.50 -21.07 -14.51
CA LEU A 70 17.18 -21.10 -15.80
C LEU A 70 16.15 -21.52 -16.85
N PRO A 71 15.75 -20.65 -17.80
CA PRO A 71 14.76 -21.02 -18.81
C PRO A 71 15.28 -22.19 -19.66
N THR A 72 14.94 -23.41 -19.27
CA THR A 72 15.21 -24.63 -20.02
C THR A 72 14.10 -24.76 -21.05
N GLY A 73 14.36 -24.19 -22.22
CA GLY A 73 13.46 -24.31 -23.36
C GLY A 73 13.89 -23.37 -24.46
N LYS A 74 14.73 -23.88 -25.37
CA LYS A 74 14.79 -23.64 -26.83
C LYS A 74 14.10 -22.39 -27.43
N THR A 75 14.15 -21.26 -26.76
CA THR A 75 14.25 -19.97 -27.40
C THR A 75 15.71 -19.60 -27.23
N SER A 76 16.49 -19.88 -28.28
CA SER A 76 17.65 -19.03 -28.54
C SER A 76 17.14 -17.61 -28.32
N PRO A 77 17.70 -16.81 -27.39
CA PRO A 77 17.20 -15.47 -27.16
C PRO A 77 17.18 -14.82 -28.54
N ALA A 78 15.97 -14.50 -29.03
CA ALA A 78 15.80 -13.91 -30.34
C ALA A 78 16.89 -12.86 -30.46
N ALA A 79 17.76 -13.06 -31.46
CA ALA A 79 19.09 -12.44 -31.56
C ALA A 79 19.10 -11.11 -30.82
N ARG A 80 19.91 -10.98 -29.75
CA ARG A 80 20.08 -9.70 -29.05
C ARG A 80 20.11 -8.63 -30.15
N PRO A 81 19.15 -7.70 -30.19
CA PRO A 81 19.17 -6.69 -31.23
C PRO A 81 20.54 -6.05 -31.12
N VAL A 82 21.33 -6.20 -32.18
CA VAL A 82 22.63 -5.56 -32.35
C VAL A 82 22.43 -4.12 -31.88
N ALA A 83 23.34 -3.64 -31.03
CA ALA A 83 23.29 -2.33 -30.40
C ALA A 83 23.23 -1.22 -31.46
N GLY A 84 22.05 -1.02 -32.04
CA GLY A 84 21.66 0.13 -32.82
C GLY A 84 20.85 0.99 -31.88
N HIS A 85 21.51 2.00 -31.31
CA HIS A 85 20.95 3.20 -30.66
C HIS A 85 19.44 3.14 -30.40
N ALA A 86 19.00 2.25 -29.50
CA ALA A 86 17.61 2.25 -29.07
C ALA A 86 17.42 3.54 -28.28
N SER A 87 16.69 4.50 -28.85
CA SER A 87 16.44 5.77 -28.20
C SER A 87 15.82 5.54 -26.82
N ALA A 88 16.12 6.42 -25.85
CA ALA A 88 15.59 6.31 -24.49
C ALA A 88 14.06 6.10 -24.47
N TRP A 89 13.36 6.61 -25.49
CA TRP A 89 11.94 6.41 -25.72
C TRP A 89 11.52 4.98 -26.06
N ALA A 90 12.32 4.23 -26.83
CA ALA A 90 12.06 2.82 -27.12
C ALA A 90 12.28 1.94 -25.88
N VAL A 91 13.28 2.26 -25.07
CA VAL A 91 13.54 1.60 -23.78
C VAL A 91 12.43 1.90 -22.77
N TRP A 92 11.97 3.15 -22.70
CA TRP A 92 10.85 3.56 -21.86
C TRP A 92 9.55 2.87 -22.29
N ARG A 93 9.23 2.84 -23.59
CA ARG A 93 8.05 2.12 -24.11
C ARG A 93 8.10 0.62 -23.86
N GLY A 94 9.27 -0.01 -23.98
CA GLY A 94 9.43 -1.43 -23.66
C GLY A 94 9.21 -1.76 -22.18
N ARG A 95 9.37 -0.77 -21.28
CA ARG A 95 9.16 -0.92 -19.83
C ARG A 95 7.78 -0.45 -19.35
N LEU A 96 7.00 0.23 -20.20
CA LEU A 96 5.63 0.68 -19.90
C LEU A 96 4.72 -0.41 -19.32
N PRO A 97 4.64 -1.64 -19.87
CA PRO A 97 3.69 -2.63 -19.33
C PRO A 97 4.00 -3.03 -17.88
N PHE A 98 5.26 -2.94 -17.45
CA PHE A 98 5.68 -3.25 -16.08
C PHE A 98 5.60 -2.04 -15.14
N GLN A 99 5.61 -0.81 -15.67
CA GLN A 99 5.52 0.42 -14.88
C GLN A 99 4.10 0.97 -14.78
N ALA A 100 3.18 0.53 -15.64
CA ALA A 100 1.80 1.00 -15.68
C ALA A 100 1.11 0.90 -14.30
N GLY A 101 1.27 -0.21 -13.58
CA GLY A 101 0.68 -0.40 -12.25
C GLY A 101 1.26 0.52 -11.16
N ARG A 102 2.55 0.89 -11.26
CA ARG A 102 3.18 1.83 -10.33
C ARG A 102 2.74 3.27 -10.63
N LEU A 103 2.72 3.63 -11.92
CA LEU A 103 2.26 4.94 -12.38
C LEU A 103 0.80 5.20 -12.01
N THR A 104 -0.09 4.22 -12.18
CA THR A 104 -1.50 4.38 -11.80
C THR A 104 -1.68 4.52 -10.29
N ARG A 105 -0.96 3.74 -9.48
CA ARG A 105 -1.00 3.87 -8.02
C ARG A 105 -0.49 5.23 -7.56
N ASP A 106 0.67 5.65 -8.08
CA ASP A 106 1.29 6.92 -7.66
C ASP A 106 0.44 8.11 -8.15
N ALA A 107 -0.17 8.02 -9.33
CA ALA A 107 -1.15 9.00 -9.79
C ALA A 107 -2.40 9.06 -8.89
N LEU A 108 -2.94 7.91 -8.48
CA LEU A 108 -4.08 7.86 -7.57
C LEU A 108 -3.73 8.48 -6.21
N LEU A 109 -2.55 8.15 -5.66
CA LEU A 109 -2.06 8.75 -4.42
C LEU A 109 -1.89 10.27 -4.56
N ALA A 110 -1.34 10.74 -5.67
CA ALA A 110 -1.22 12.18 -5.93
C ALA A 110 -2.59 12.86 -5.95
N VAL A 111 -3.60 12.25 -6.58
CA VAL A 111 -4.98 12.76 -6.57
C VAL A 111 -5.57 12.77 -5.16
N CYS A 112 -5.35 11.73 -4.35
CA CYS A 112 -5.79 11.69 -2.96
C CYS A 112 -5.12 12.79 -2.11
N VAL A 113 -3.82 13.01 -2.27
CA VAL A 113 -3.10 14.06 -1.54
C VAL A 113 -3.57 15.46 -1.97
N LEU A 114 -3.72 15.70 -3.27
CA LEU A 114 -4.19 16.98 -3.79
C LEU A 114 -5.63 17.27 -3.34
N SER A 115 -6.52 16.27 -3.38
CA SER A 115 -7.90 16.44 -2.91
C SER A 115 -7.94 16.70 -1.40
N ALA A 116 -7.15 15.99 -0.59
CA ALA A 116 -7.02 16.25 0.84
C ALA A 116 -6.50 17.67 1.12
N LEU A 117 -5.50 18.13 0.37
CA LEU A 117 -4.95 19.48 0.49
C LEU A 117 -6.00 20.54 0.14
N VAL A 118 -6.76 20.34 -0.94
CA VAL A 118 -7.85 21.25 -1.34
C VAL A 118 -8.95 21.30 -0.27
N VAL A 119 -9.32 20.14 0.30
CA VAL A 119 -10.31 20.07 1.38
C VAL A 119 -9.81 20.77 2.63
N ALA A 120 -8.55 20.54 3.02
CA ALA A 120 -7.92 21.22 4.15
C ALA A 120 -7.92 22.74 3.92
N TRP A 121 -7.42 23.20 2.76
CA TRP A 121 -7.39 24.61 2.42
C TRP A 121 -8.78 25.26 2.41
N ARG A 122 -9.84 24.53 2.01
CA ARG A 122 -11.21 25.03 2.07
C ARG A 122 -11.82 25.05 3.47
N ARG A 123 -11.34 24.21 4.39
CA ARG A 123 -11.90 24.08 5.75
C ARG A 123 -11.09 24.81 6.82
N THR A 124 -9.84 25.18 6.55
CA THR A 124 -9.01 25.92 7.50
C THR A 124 -9.47 27.39 7.58
N PRO A 125 -9.76 27.92 8.77
CA PRO A 125 -10.08 29.33 8.95
C PRO A 125 -8.81 30.19 8.77
N GLN A 126 -8.97 31.37 8.18
CA GLN A 126 -7.90 32.35 7.95
C GLN A 126 -7.50 33.08 9.23
N ALA A 127 -8.48 33.45 10.06
CA ALA A 127 -8.27 34.19 11.31
C ALA A 127 -9.46 34.02 12.26
N LEU A 128 -9.26 34.45 13.51
CA LEU A 128 -10.35 34.68 14.46
C LEU A 128 -10.68 36.17 14.48
N VAL A 129 -11.95 36.48 14.27
CA VAL A 129 -12.46 37.86 14.17
C VAL A 129 -13.61 38.09 15.14
N GLU A 130 -13.75 39.33 15.59
CA GLU A 130 -14.84 39.81 16.43
C GLU A 130 -15.60 40.92 15.69
N ILE A 131 -16.80 41.24 16.15
CA ILE A 131 -17.52 42.43 15.70
C ILE A 131 -16.81 43.68 16.24
N GLN A 132 -16.74 44.74 15.45
CA GLN A 132 -16.12 46.00 15.86
C GLN A 132 -16.93 46.76 16.93
N GLY A 133 -18.26 46.60 16.95
CA GLY A 133 -19.15 47.29 17.89
C GLY A 133 -19.44 46.50 19.17
N ASP A 134 -19.83 47.22 20.22
CA ASP A 134 -20.21 46.67 21.53
C ASP A 134 -21.67 46.17 21.58
N ARG A 135 -22.35 46.11 20.43
CA ARG A 135 -23.73 45.67 20.31
C ARG A 135 -23.84 44.54 19.31
N ASP A 136 -24.82 43.66 19.54
CA ASP A 136 -25.16 42.59 18.63
C ASP A 136 -25.53 43.17 17.25
N ALA A 137 -25.00 42.56 16.19
CA ALA A 137 -25.26 42.95 14.81
C ALA A 137 -26.18 41.92 14.12
N PRO A 138 -27.13 42.34 13.27
CA PRO A 138 -27.96 41.40 12.54
C PRO A 138 -27.12 40.63 11.52
N ALA A 139 -27.22 39.30 11.52
CA ALA A 139 -26.56 38.44 10.54
C ALA A 139 -27.30 37.11 10.39
N ARG A 140 -27.63 36.76 9.15
CA ARG A 140 -28.31 35.50 8.84
C ARG A 140 -27.30 34.35 8.81
N TRP A 141 -27.46 33.42 9.74
CA TRP A 141 -26.69 32.18 9.78
C TRP A 141 -27.37 31.11 8.95
N VAL A 142 -26.69 30.66 7.90
CA VAL A 142 -27.15 29.65 6.94
C VAL A 142 -26.38 28.35 7.16
N MET A 143 -27.10 27.25 7.25
CA MET A 143 -26.56 25.91 7.35
C MET A 143 -26.24 25.30 5.98
N PRO A 144 -25.46 24.20 5.91
CA PRO A 144 -25.16 23.52 4.65
C PRO A 144 -26.39 22.98 3.91
N ASP A 145 -27.49 22.71 4.61
CA ASP A 145 -28.77 22.29 4.06
C ASP A 145 -29.66 23.47 3.60
N GLY A 146 -29.19 24.71 3.78
CA GLY A 146 -29.92 25.94 3.45
C GLY A 146 -30.84 26.46 4.55
N GLY A 147 -30.95 25.75 5.69
CA GLY A 147 -31.71 26.20 6.84
C GLY A 147 -31.10 27.43 7.51
N SER A 148 -31.91 28.28 8.14
CA SER A 148 -31.43 29.40 8.95
C SER A 148 -31.61 29.12 10.44
N VAL A 149 -30.54 29.29 11.23
CA VAL A 149 -30.52 28.93 12.66
C VAL A 149 -30.44 30.14 13.60
N GLY A 150 -30.20 31.34 13.06
CA GLY A 150 -30.20 32.56 13.85
C GLY A 150 -29.88 33.79 13.01
N ASP A 151 -30.24 34.94 13.57
CA ASP A 151 -30.21 36.23 12.84
C ASP A 151 -29.31 37.28 13.49
N ARG A 152 -28.39 36.88 14.38
CA ARG A 152 -27.48 37.82 15.06
C ARG A 152 -26.05 37.32 15.21
N LEU A 153 -25.11 38.27 15.17
CA LEU A 153 -23.75 38.15 15.70
C LEU A 153 -23.74 38.76 17.10
N VAL A 154 -23.23 38.00 18.07
CA VAL A 154 -23.04 38.44 19.46
C VAL A 154 -21.75 39.25 19.59
N ALA A 155 -21.83 40.44 20.20
CA ALA A 155 -20.67 41.28 20.48
C ALA A 155 -19.68 40.61 21.45
N GLY A 156 -18.37 40.82 21.26
CA GLY A 156 -17.32 40.21 22.07
C GLY A 156 -17.09 38.70 21.86
N ARG A 157 -17.89 38.04 21.00
CA ARG A 157 -17.67 36.64 20.61
C ARG A 157 -16.74 36.55 19.42
N ALA A 158 -15.78 35.61 19.49
CA ALA A 158 -14.89 35.31 18.37
C ALA A 158 -15.55 34.34 17.38
N TYR A 159 -15.42 34.65 16.09
CA TYR A 159 -15.88 33.83 14.98
C TYR A 159 -14.71 33.44 14.08
N ALA A 160 -14.80 32.27 13.46
CA ALA A 160 -13.80 31.81 12.51
C ALA A 160 -14.05 32.47 11.14
N LEU A 161 -13.10 33.27 10.68
CA LEU A 161 -13.13 33.86 9.35
C LEU A 161 -12.68 32.80 8.34
N MET A 162 -13.54 32.45 7.39
CA MET A 162 -13.24 31.46 6.35
C MET A 162 -12.63 32.11 5.12
N ARG A 163 -13.29 33.15 4.59
CA ARG A 163 -12.86 33.88 3.39
C ARG A 163 -13.30 35.33 3.45
N GLN A 164 -12.60 36.16 2.68
CA GLN A 164 -13.01 37.51 2.35
C GLN A 164 -13.02 37.65 0.83
N ALA A 165 -14.11 38.13 0.27
CA ALA A 165 -14.26 38.40 -1.16
C ALA A 165 -15.30 39.51 -1.36
N ASN A 166 -15.07 40.41 -2.32
CA ASN A 166 -16.02 41.46 -2.70
C ASN A 166 -16.52 42.32 -1.52
N GLY A 167 -15.65 42.62 -0.54
CA GLY A 167 -16.02 43.38 0.67
C GLY A 167 -16.89 42.62 1.68
N MET A 168 -17.16 41.33 1.44
CA MET A 168 -17.90 40.45 2.33
C MET A 168 -16.94 39.41 2.95
N ALA A 169 -17.16 39.14 4.23
CA ALA A 169 -16.50 38.10 5.00
C ALA A 169 -17.47 36.95 5.23
N GLU A 170 -17.02 35.73 4.94
CA GLU A 170 -17.70 34.51 5.32
C GLU A 170 -17.21 34.06 6.69
N LEU A 171 -18.09 34.14 7.67
CA LEU A 171 -17.86 33.68 9.04
C LEU A 171 -18.43 32.28 9.20
N ARG A 172 -17.79 31.47 10.04
CA ARG A 172 -18.27 30.15 10.43
C ARG A 172 -18.32 30.02 11.94
N ALA A 173 -19.43 29.46 12.43
CA ALA A 173 -19.63 29.18 13.85
C ALA A 173 -20.15 27.76 14.03
N TRP A 174 -19.70 27.10 15.10
CA TRP A 174 -20.30 25.85 15.56
C TRP A 174 -21.58 26.14 16.36
N GLN A 175 -22.67 25.49 15.98
CA GLN A 175 -23.94 25.47 16.67
C GLN A 175 -24.13 24.10 17.33
N PRO A 176 -24.21 24.04 18.67
CA PRO A 176 -24.41 22.78 19.39
C PRO A 176 -25.65 22.01 18.89
N GLY A 177 -25.51 20.70 18.70
CA GLY A 177 -26.60 19.82 18.25
C GLY A 177 -26.98 19.92 16.78
N VAL A 178 -26.42 20.87 16.03
CA VAL A 178 -26.82 21.16 14.65
C VAL A 178 -25.64 21.09 13.68
N GLY A 179 -24.47 21.61 14.07
CA GLY A 179 -23.28 21.59 13.25
C GLY A 179 -22.75 22.98 12.94
N TYR A 180 -22.06 23.14 11.81
CA TYR A 180 -21.52 24.45 11.42
C TYR A 180 -22.54 25.27 10.64
N ALA A 181 -22.71 26.53 11.03
CA ALA A 181 -23.42 27.53 10.25
C ALA A 181 -22.43 28.56 9.69
N ALA A 182 -22.76 29.15 8.54
CA ALA A 182 -22.00 30.21 7.90
C ALA A 182 -22.83 31.51 7.84
N ALA A 183 -22.19 32.66 8.01
CA ALA A 183 -22.82 33.97 7.85
C ALA A 183 -21.96 34.85 6.95
N GLN A 184 -22.59 35.58 6.04
CA GLN A 184 -21.90 36.58 5.22
C GLN A 184 -22.15 37.96 5.79
N VAL A 185 -21.08 38.69 6.11
CA VAL A 185 -21.17 40.04 6.68
C VAL A 185 -20.15 40.96 6.05
N PRO A 186 -20.39 42.29 6.00
CA PRO A 186 -19.41 43.23 5.49
C PRO A 186 -18.10 43.17 6.28
N VAL A 187 -16.96 43.16 5.59
CA VAL A 187 -15.63 43.13 6.23
C VAL A 187 -15.44 44.30 7.19
N GLY A 188 -16.01 45.46 6.87
CA GLY A 188 -15.96 46.67 7.72
C GLY A 188 -16.68 46.55 9.06
N TRP A 189 -17.40 45.47 9.33
CA TRP A 189 -18.01 45.20 10.64
C TRP A 189 -17.09 44.41 11.57
N LEU A 190 -15.96 43.92 11.06
CA LEU A 190 -15.11 42.96 11.72
C LEU A 190 -13.79 43.59 12.13
N ARG A 191 -13.30 43.19 13.30
CA ARG A 191 -11.94 43.46 13.77
C ARG A 191 -11.23 42.14 14.02
N THR A 192 -9.96 42.06 13.66
CA THR A 192 -9.12 40.91 13.97
C THR A 192 -8.93 40.84 15.48
N ARG A 193 -9.18 39.67 16.08
CA ARG A 193 -8.89 39.49 17.50
C ARG A 193 -7.38 39.40 17.67
N VAL A 194 -6.76 40.46 18.18
CA VAL A 194 -5.37 40.39 18.63
C VAL A 194 -5.40 39.60 19.93
N SER A 195 -4.90 38.36 19.92
CA SER A 195 -4.69 37.64 21.18
C SER A 195 -3.79 38.49 22.07
N PRO A 196 -4.17 38.77 23.34
CA PRO A 196 -3.21 39.28 24.30
C PRO A 196 -2.08 38.24 24.41
N ARG A 197 -0.84 38.70 24.24
CA ARG A 197 0.36 37.88 24.46
C ARG A 197 0.50 37.52 25.93
#